data_AF-A0A662IIR8-F1
#
_entry.id   AF-A0A662IIR8-F1
#
_cell.length_a   1.000
_cell.length_b   1.000
_cell.length_c   1.000
_cell.angle_alpha   90.00
_cell.angle_beta   90.00
_cell.angle_gamma   90.00
#
_symmetry.space_group_name_H-M   'P 1'
#
loop_
_entity.id
_entity.type
_entity.pdbx_description
1 polymer ?
#
loop_
_entity_poly.entity_id
_entity_poly.type
_entity_poly.pdbx_seq_one_letter_code
_entity_poly.pdbx_strand_id
1 'polypeptide(L)'
;MRGKPQLAILVLLVITLSYTLTLPLHQFEVPSKPYGKAECYYYIRVLENGSALVNIEFRGYGKGSAYIYLPRFTKYTLYVVQGEVVTKVVPDPIFYFYHKRVFNYTSPDRNCSIVIIKYPFSYASLMIEDKAWFMTPLIRFSENVLTHVEIIIPNLNTILGVRPQFYEKVGDVLRFRLDYRAANYAENRIAIDYTLKKSVQPVKIVKYIGNDSAKLVFYAPRIYMEIVDKITQTFDKAYPHLKYIFGFFPQKLEFQFYLPSLLYISKLGYVEREILSLGKIHVNLVLLRFKPGYLEHTAIHEFVHVALGKLGVNATRNTRWIHEGLAEYIAIYVEKRIGINVSDMVQDLLKGAELFLQYHKLGELVLWPYGPQEGLYYAASYYVMKELGDRYGGIEFFRRVFAYINETGGINETKDFIDALARVGGNRIYNLFASWGFPVSRSITINLLISLLILVTWMIALIITLSFLLARKVKKEEGTKCPYCGVIVDPISTFCPFCGRELTAIREGERVGEIPDGRKETEE
;
A
#
# COMPACT_ATOMS: atom_id res chain seq x y z
N MET A 1 65.21 -34.08 29.81
CA MET A 1 64.42 -35.06 30.60
C MET A 1 63.11 -35.34 29.87
N ARG A 2 62.99 -36.53 29.27
CA ARG A 2 61.82 -37.01 28.53
C ARG A 2 60.72 -37.44 29.51
N GLY A 3 59.78 -36.55 29.79
CA GLY A 3 58.57 -36.81 30.58
C GLY A 3 57.36 -37.06 29.68
N LYS A 4 57.12 -38.34 29.40
CA LYS A 4 55.93 -39.01 28.85
C LYS A 4 54.73 -38.12 28.38
N PRO A 5 54.53 -37.91 27.07
CA PRO A 5 53.29 -37.32 26.52
C PRO A 5 52.04 -38.19 26.79
N GLN A 6 52.23 -39.44 27.19
CA GLN A 6 51.16 -40.36 27.58
C GLN A 6 50.45 -39.95 28.88
N LEU A 7 51.12 -39.25 29.80
CA LEU A 7 50.50 -38.85 31.07
C LEU A 7 49.55 -37.66 30.87
N ALA A 8 49.90 -36.71 30.00
CA ALA A 8 49.04 -35.58 29.67
C ALA A 8 47.76 -36.03 28.93
N ILE A 9 47.89 -37.00 28.02
CA ILE A 9 46.75 -37.58 27.30
C ILE A 9 45.85 -38.38 28.26
N LEU A 10 46.42 -39.13 29.21
CA LEU A 10 45.64 -39.87 30.20
C LEU A 10 44.89 -38.93 31.14
N VAL A 11 45.53 -37.84 31.59
CA VAL A 11 44.90 -36.81 32.43
C VAL A 11 43.77 -36.11 31.66
N LEU A 12 43.97 -35.79 30.37
CA LEU A 12 42.93 -35.20 29.55
C LEU A 12 41.74 -36.15 29.33
N LEU A 13 42.00 -37.45 29.15
CA LEU A 13 40.97 -38.50 29.04
C LEU A 13 40.21 -38.68 30.35
N VAL A 14 40.88 -38.66 31.50
CA VAL A 14 40.22 -38.77 32.81
C VAL A 14 39.42 -37.51 33.14
N ILE A 15 39.89 -36.33 32.75
CA ILE A 15 39.14 -35.07 32.91
C ILE A 15 37.91 -35.06 31.99
N THR A 16 38.03 -35.51 30.74
CA THR A 16 36.87 -35.58 29.83
C THR A 16 35.87 -36.67 30.23
N LEU A 17 36.33 -37.83 30.73
CA LEU A 17 35.46 -38.90 31.21
C LEU A 17 34.77 -38.54 32.54
N SER A 18 35.46 -37.80 33.42
CA SER A 18 34.85 -37.28 34.65
C SER A 18 33.87 -36.14 34.36
N TYR A 19 34.09 -35.33 33.31
CA TYR A 19 33.12 -34.33 32.86
C TYR A 19 31.87 -34.96 32.25
N THR A 20 31.97 -36.09 31.53
CA THR A 20 30.81 -36.81 31.01
C THR A 20 30.05 -37.60 32.08
N LEU A 21 30.72 -38.02 33.17
CA LEU A 21 30.10 -38.69 34.33
C LEU A 21 29.51 -37.72 35.38
N THR A 22 29.88 -36.44 35.35
CA THR A 22 29.39 -35.40 36.29
C THR A 22 28.44 -34.38 35.67
N LEU A 23 28.24 -34.41 34.34
CA LEU A 23 27.02 -33.86 33.79
C LEU A 23 25.87 -34.61 34.46
N PRO A 24 24.98 -33.93 35.18
CA PRO A 24 23.77 -34.59 35.61
C PRO A 24 23.17 -35.14 34.32
N LEU A 25 22.94 -36.46 34.28
CA LEU A 25 21.78 -36.97 33.59
C LEU A 25 20.62 -36.19 34.21
N HIS A 26 20.38 -34.97 33.71
CA HIS A 26 19.03 -34.55 33.46
C HIS A 26 18.51 -35.66 32.57
N GLN A 27 17.98 -36.69 33.23
CA GLN A 27 16.73 -37.25 32.80
C GLN A 27 15.93 -36.02 32.42
N PHE A 28 15.85 -35.78 31.11
CA PHE A 28 14.68 -35.11 30.61
C PHE A 28 13.57 -35.98 31.16
N GLU A 29 13.03 -35.58 32.31
CA GLU A 29 11.63 -35.76 32.59
C GLU A 29 10.97 -35.04 31.42
N VAL A 30 10.87 -35.73 30.28
CA VAL A 30 9.77 -35.53 29.37
C VAL A 30 8.60 -35.66 30.32
N PRO A 31 7.85 -34.58 30.61
CA PRO A 31 6.70 -34.69 31.47
C PRO A 31 5.75 -35.61 30.70
N SER A 32 5.80 -36.90 31.01
CA SER A 32 4.93 -37.93 30.50
C SER A 32 3.60 -37.75 31.22
N LYS A 33 2.97 -36.59 31.00
CA LYS A 33 1.52 -36.52 31.07
C LYS A 33 1.07 -37.67 30.17
N PRO A 34 0.26 -38.62 30.67
CA PRO A 34 -0.29 -39.64 29.81
C PRO A 34 -1.22 -38.91 28.86
N TYR A 35 -0.69 -38.52 27.71
CA TYR A 35 -1.48 -38.15 26.56
C TYR A 35 -2.12 -39.46 26.14
N GLY A 36 -3.22 -39.82 26.79
CA GLY A 36 -4.03 -40.97 26.39
C GLY A 36 -4.26 -40.93 24.89
N LYS A 37 -4.53 -42.07 24.25
CA LYS A 37 -4.81 -42.06 22.81
C LYS A 37 -6.16 -41.35 22.57
N ALA A 38 -6.25 -40.55 21.52
CA ALA A 38 -7.51 -39.95 21.09
C ALA A 38 -7.68 -40.03 19.57
N GLU A 39 -8.94 -40.05 19.13
CA GLU A 39 -9.32 -40.01 17.72
C GLU A 39 -10.39 -38.94 17.50
N CYS A 40 -10.39 -38.32 16.33
CA CYS A 40 -11.34 -37.27 15.99
C CYS A 40 -11.89 -37.50 14.58
N TYR A 41 -13.20 -37.59 14.45
CA TYR A 41 -13.88 -37.83 13.18
C TYR A 41 -14.67 -36.59 12.79
N TYR A 42 -14.26 -35.93 11.72
CA TYR A 42 -14.95 -34.80 11.13
C TYR A 42 -15.83 -35.30 10.00
N TYR A 43 -17.13 -35.07 10.10
CA TYR A 43 -18.10 -35.27 9.03
C TYR A 43 -18.56 -33.91 8.56
N ILE A 44 -18.17 -33.54 7.33
CA ILE A 44 -18.44 -32.22 6.75
C ILE A 44 -19.33 -32.40 5.52
N ARG A 45 -20.57 -31.93 5.63
CA ARG A 45 -21.53 -31.94 4.52
C ARG A 45 -21.69 -30.55 3.95
N VAL A 46 -21.27 -30.34 2.70
CA VAL A 46 -21.50 -29.08 1.97
C VAL A 46 -22.95 -29.02 1.50
N LEU A 47 -23.57 -27.86 1.72
CA LEU A 47 -24.94 -27.53 1.33
C LEU A 47 -24.95 -26.84 -0.04
N GLU A 48 -26.11 -26.76 -0.67
CA GLU A 48 -26.27 -26.16 -2.02
C GLU A 48 -25.86 -24.69 -2.09
N ASN A 49 -25.98 -23.95 -0.98
CA ASN A 49 -25.57 -22.55 -0.90
C ASN A 49 -24.06 -22.37 -0.62
N GLY A 50 -23.28 -23.45 -0.56
CA GLY A 50 -21.85 -23.42 -0.27
C GLY A 50 -21.50 -23.37 1.21
N SER A 51 -22.45 -23.24 2.14
CA SER A 51 -22.16 -23.46 3.57
C SER A 51 -21.99 -24.96 3.86
N ALA A 52 -21.48 -25.32 5.04
CA ALA A 52 -21.38 -26.72 5.46
C ALA A 52 -21.97 -26.96 6.85
N LEU A 53 -22.41 -28.18 7.10
CA LEU A 53 -22.67 -28.69 8.44
C LEU A 53 -21.47 -29.51 8.88
N VAL A 54 -20.89 -29.15 10.02
CA VAL A 54 -19.75 -29.84 10.62
C VAL A 54 -20.23 -30.62 11.83
N ASN A 55 -19.99 -31.92 11.81
CA ASN A 55 -20.18 -32.81 12.95
C ASN A 55 -18.82 -33.42 13.30
N ILE A 56 -18.40 -33.28 14.55
CA ILE A 56 -17.15 -33.81 15.06
C ILE A 56 -17.47 -34.82 16.15
N GLU A 57 -16.93 -36.02 16.00
CA GLU A 57 -16.93 -37.03 17.05
C GLU A 57 -15.52 -37.19 17.61
N PHE A 58 -15.34 -36.77 18.85
CA PHE A 58 -14.09 -36.94 19.59
C PHE A 58 -14.18 -38.21 20.45
N ARG A 59 -13.18 -39.09 20.33
CA ARG A 59 -13.03 -40.31 21.11
C ARG A 59 -11.74 -40.27 21.93
N GLY A 60 -11.86 -40.32 23.25
CA GLY A 60 -10.73 -40.43 24.17
C GLY A 60 -10.63 -41.83 24.75
N TYR A 61 -9.47 -42.48 24.64
CA TYR A 61 -9.26 -43.85 25.12
C TYR A 61 -8.48 -43.87 26.44
N GLY A 62 -9.03 -44.57 27.44
CA GLY A 62 -8.44 -44.64 28.79
C GLY A 62 -8.54 -43.30 29.53
N LYS A 63 -7.49 -42.95 30.27
CA LYS A 63 -7.37 -41.66 30.98
C LYS A 63 -6.35 -40.77 30.26
N GLY A 64 -6.72 -39.55 29.92
CA GLY A 64 -5.83 -38.66 29.21
C GLY A 64 -6.36 -37.24 29.00
N SER A 65 -5.58 -36.48 28.23
CA SER A 65 -5.93 -35.13 27.80
C SER A 65 -5.58 -34.96 26.34
N ALA A 66 -6.46 -34.30 25.60
CA ALA A 66 -6.25 -33.94 24.19
C ALA A 66 -6.89 -32.59 23.91
N TYR A 67 -6.55 -31.96 22.79
CA TYR A 67 -7.23 -30.75 22.36
C TYR A 67 -7.53 -30.75 20.87
N ILE A 68 -8.59 -30.03 20.51
CA ILE A 68 -8.88 -29.62 19.13
C ILE A 68 -9.22 -28.14 19.11
N TYR A 69 -9.14 -27.51 17.94
CA TYR A 69 -9.57 -26.13 17.75
C TYR A 69 -11.03 -26.08 17.31
N LEU A 70 -11.80 -25.19 17.94
CA LEU A 70 -13.22 -24.98 17.66
C LEU A 70 -13.49 -23.52 17.33
N PRO A 71 -14.54 -23.20 16.56
CA PRO A 71 -14.84 -21.82 16.20
C PRO A 71 -15.15 -20.97 17.42
N ARG A 72 -14.62 -19.74 17.44
CA ARG A 72 -14.83 -18.76 18.51
C ARG A 72 -16.15 -18.00 18.39
N PHE A 73 -16.48 -17.59 17.17
CA PHE A 73 -17.62 -16.69 16.90
C PHE A 73 -18.87 -17.42 16.41
N THR A 74 -18.75 -18.71 16.09
CA THR A 74 -19.88 -19.54 15.67
C THR A 74 -20.38 -20.34 16.85
N LYS A 75 -21.68 -20.28 17.11
CA LYS A 75 -22.31 -21.12 18.13
C LYS A 75 -22.20 -22.59 17.72
N TYR A 76 -21.76 -23.43 18.65
CA TYR A 76 -21.69 -24.88 18.49
C TYR A 76 -22.34 -25.57 19.68
N THR A 77 -22.89 -26.76 19.44
CA THR A 77 -23.33 -27.66 20.52
C THR A 77 -22.20 -28.61 20.86
N LEU A 78 -22.03 -28.95 22.13
CA LEU A 78 -21.07 -29.94 22.62
C LEU A 78 -21.77 -30.79 23.68
N TYR A 79 -21.81 -32.10 23.50
CA TYR A 79 -22.40 -33.02 24.47
C TYR A 79 -21.56 -34.28 24.63
N VAL A 80 -21.42 -34.72 25.87
CA VAL A 80 -20.75 -35.98 26.21
C VAL A 80 -21.77 -37.10 26.06
N VAL A 81 -21.48 -38.05 25.18
CA VAL A 81 -22.34 -39.21 24.90
C VAL A 81 -21.96 -40.39 25.77
N GLN A 82 -20.65 -40.55 26.04
CA GLN A 82 -20.12 -41.68 26.78
C GLN A 82 -18.86 -41.27 27.57
N GLY A 83 -18.67 -41.88 28.75
CA GLY A 83 -17.51 -41.66 29.61
C GLY A 83 -17.54 -40.31 30.33
N GLU A 84 -16.49 -40.02 31.08
CA GLU A 84 -16.36 -38.77 31.83
C GLU A 84 -15.44 -37.81 31.06
N VAL A 85 -15.97 -36.65 30.66
CA VAL A 85 -15.18 -35.63 29.96
C VAL A 85 -15.41 -34.25 30.55
N VAL A 86 -14.32 -33.65 31.04
CA VAL A 86 -14.28 -32.25 31.47
C VAL A 86 -13.57 -31.44 30.40
N THR A 87 -14.17 -30.34 29.98
CA THR A 87 -13.62 -29.51 28.91
C THR A 87 -13.33 -28.08 29.36
N LYS A 88 -12.27 -27.48 28.81
CA LYS A 88 -11.92 -26.07 29.04
C LYS A 88 -11.54 -25.37 27.75
N VAL A 89 -11.85 -24.07 27.66
CA VAL A 89 -11.40 -23.20 26.58
C VAL A 89 -10.09 -22.53 27.00
N VAL A 90 -9.12 -22.52 26.11
CA VAL A 90 -7.87 -21.77 26.25
C VAL A 90 -7.80 -20.78 25.09
N PRO A 91 -7.76 -19.46 25.36
CA PRO A 91 -7.56 -18.46 24.32
C PRO A 91 -6.23 -18.68 23.59
N ASP A 92 -6.23 -18.48 22.28
CA ASP A 92 -5.04 -18.49 21.45
C ASP A 92 -5.11 -17.31 20.48
N PRO A 93 -4.34 -16.22 20.73
CA PRO A 93 -4.43 -15.00 19.93
C PRO A 93 -3.93 -15.18 18.49
N ILE A 94 -3.16 -16.25 18.20
CA ILE A 94 -2.65 -16.52 16.85
C ILE A 94 -3.81 -16.88 15.90
N PHE A 95 -4.83 -17.58 16.39
CA PHE A 95 -5.95 -18.04 15.57
C PHE A 95 -7.21 -17.20 15.81
N TYR A 96 -7.33 -16.04 15.17
CA TYR A 96 -8.44 -15.10 15.36
C TYR A 96 -9.85 -15.74 15.45
N PHE A 97 -10.15 -16.68 14.54
CA PHE A 97 -11.47 -17.32 14.41
C PHE A 97 -11.70 -18.55 15.30
N TYR A 98 -10.67 -19.04 16.00
CA TYR A 98 -10.73 -20.32 16.70
C TYR A 98 -10.18 -20.18 18.12
N HIS A 99 -10.59 -21.07 19.00
CA HIS A 99 -9.93 -21.26 20.30
C HIS A 99 -9.52 -22.70 20.48
N LYS A 100 -8.53 -22.91 21.34
CA LYS A 100 -8.13 -24.25 21.78
C LYS A 100 -9.14 -24.78 22.79
N ARG A 101 -9.77 -25.92 22.50
CA ARG A 101 -10.64 -26.64 23.45
C ARG A 101 -9.90 -27.87 23.94
N VAL A 102 -9.63 -27.93 25.24
CA VAL A 102 -8.97 -29.07 25.88
C VAL A 102 -10.03 -30.00 26.48
N PHE A 103 -9.86 -31.30 26.25
CA PHE A 103 -10.70 -32.38 26.73
C PHE A 103 -9.87 -33.23 27.69
N ASN A 104 -10.26 -33.28 28.95
CA ASN A 104 -9.73 -34.23 29.91
C ASN A 104 -10.76 -35.35 30.04
N TYR A 105 -10.36 -36.57 29.73
CA TYR A 105 -11.27 -37.69 29.63
C TYR A 105 -10.80 -38.88 30.46
N THR A 106 -11.77 -39.61 30.99
CA THR A 106 -11.57 -40.88 31.67
C THR A 106 -12.65 -41.85 31.18
N SER A 107 -12.22 -42.99 30.65
CA SER A 107 -13.10 -44.11 30.36
C SER A 107 -12.71 -45.32 31.20
N PRO A 108 -13.53 -45.72 32.18
CA PRO A 108 -13.42 -47.02 32.83
C PRO A 108 -13.53 -48.15 31.78
N ASP A 109 -12.84 -49.27 32.02
CA ASP A 109 -13.03 -50.56 31.34
C ASP A 109 -12.74 -50.66 29.83
N ARG A 110 -11.65 -50.05 29.35
CA ARG A 110 -11.16 -50.14 27.95
C ARG A 110 -12.12 -49.59 26.88
N ASN A 111 -13.23 -48.99 27.27
CA ASN A 111 -14.09 -48.22 26.38
C ASN A 111 -13.46 -46.85 26.04
N CYS A 112 -14.14 -46.08 25.18
CA CYS A 112 -13.78 -44.70 24.90
C CYS A 112 -14.79 -43.72 25.50
N SER A 113 -14.33 -42.53 25.87
CA SER A 113 -15.19 -41.38 26.12
C SER A 113 -15.53 -40.71 24.80
N ILE A 114 -16.80 -40.42 24.55
CA ILE A 114 -17.29 -39.89 23.28
C ILE A 114 -17.91 -38.51 23.51
N VAL A 115 -17.45 -37.52 22.75
CA VAL A 115 -18.03 -36.18 22.70
C VAL A 115 -18.44 -35.87 21.27
N ILE A 116 -19.66 -35.36 21.10
CA ILE A 116 -20.15 -34.91 19.81
C ILE A 116 -20.25 -33.39 19.80
N ILE A 117 -19.74 -32.78 18.73
CA ILE A 117 -19.72 -31.35 18.52
C ILE A 117 -20.34 -31.04 17.16
N LYS A 118 -21.26 -30.07 17.10
CA LYS A 118 -21.95 -29.72 15.86
C LYS A 118 -22.02 -28.21 15.67
N TYR A 119 -21.75 -27.74 14.46
CA TYR A 119 -21.91 -26.34 14.09
C TYR A 119 -22.06 -26.13 12.57
N PRO A 120 -22.72 -25.04 12.14
CA PRO A 120 -22.69 -24.62 10.76
C PRO A 120 -21.36 -23.92 10.44
N PHE A 121 -20.87 -24.06 9.22
CA PHE A 121 -19.69 -23.37 8.73
C PHE A 121 -20.04 -22.64 7.44
N SER A 122 -20.27 -21.32 7.56
CA SER A 122 -20.65 -20.48 6.43
C SER A 122 -19.51 -20.37 5.42
N TYR A 123 -19.88 -20.25 4.14
CA TYR A 123 -18.92 -20.10 3.03
C TYR A 123 -17.86 -21.21 3.01
N ALA A 124 -18.24 -22.46 3.26
CA ALA A 124 -17.36 -23.64 3.25
C ALA A 124 -16.91 -24.06 1.85
N SER A 125 -17.73 -23.77 0.85
CA SER A 125 -17.39 -23.77 -0.55
C SER A 125 -17.80 -22.44 -1.17
N LEU A 126 -16.87 -21.83 -1.90
CA LEU A 126 -17.11 -20.64 -2.68
C LEU A 126 -17.26 -21.07 -4.13
N MET A 127 -18.34 -20.64 -4.76
CA MET A 127 -18.80 -21.07 -6.08
C MET A 127 -19.17 -19.88 -6.96
N ILE A 128 -18.76 -19.88 -8.22
CA ILE A 128 -19.19 -18.95 -9.25
C ILE A 128 -19.00 -19.59 -10.63
N GLU A 129 -19.99 -19.41 -11.51
CA GLU A 129 -20.01 -20.07 -12.83
C GLU A 129 -19.85 -21.58 -12.67
N ASP A 130 -18.88 -22.22 -13.31
CA ASP A 130 -18.58 -23.63 -13.19
C ASP A 130 -17.46 -23.93 -12.17
N LYS A 131 -16.88 -22.91 -11.54
CA LYS A 131 -15.72 -23.01 -10.65
C LYS A 131 -16.14 -23.01 -9.18
N ALA A 132 -15.40 -23.77 -8.38
CA ALA A 132 -15.56 -23.78 -6.94
C ALA A 132 -14.25 -24.10 -6.21
N TRP A 133 -14.14 -23.62 -4.97
CA TRP A 133 -13.19 -24.18 -4.03
C TRP A 133 -13.78 -24.36 -2.64
N PHE A 134 -13.45 -25.50 -2.04
CA PHE A 134 -13.81 -25.85 -0.67
C PHE A 134 -12.59 -25.76 0.22
N MET A 135 -12.80 -25.33 1.47
CA MET A 135 -11.77 -25.39 2.51
C MET A 135 -12.42 -25.77 3.82
N THR A 136 -11.80 -26.68 4.56
CA THR A 136 -12.30 -27.06 5.88
C THR A 136 -12.19 -25.92 6.88
N PRO A 137 -12.95 -25.96 7.99
CA PRO A 137 -12.54 -25.26 9.20
C PRO A 137 -11.11 -25.66 9.62
N LEU A 138 -10.52 -24.95 10.59
CA LEU A 138 -9.20 -25.28 11.11
C LEU A 138 -9.22 -26.69 11.74
N ILE A 139 -8.40 -27.60 11.22
CA ILE A 139 -8.23 -28.97 11.71
C ILE A 139 -6.89 -29.04 12.46
N ARG A 140 -6.86 -28.43 13.64
CA ARG A 140 -5.68 -28.41 14.53
C ARG A 140 -5.98 -29.16 15.81
N PHE A 141 -5.09 -30.05 16.22
CA PHE A 141 -5.28 -30.98 17.33
C PHE A 141 -3.95 -31.32 18.01
N SER A 142 -3.98 -31.97 19.18
CA SER A 142 -2.78 -32.42 19.90
C SER A 142 -2.11 -33.64 19.24
N GLU A 143 -0.82 -33.84 19.50
CA GLU A 143 0.01 -34.90 18.86
C GLU A 143 -0.52 -36.32 19.07
N ASN A 144 -1.26 -36.55 20.15
CA ASN A 144 -1.88 -37.83 20.50
C ASN A 144 -3.25 -38.08 19.85
N VAL A 145 -3.72 -37.17 18.98
CA VAL A 145 -4.99 -37.29 18.26
C VAL A 145 -4.72 -37.74 16.83
N LEU A 146 -5.35 -38.84 16.43
CA LEU A 146 -5.47 -39.23 15.02
C LEU A 146 -6.79 -38.71 14.46
N THR A 147 -6.73 -38.00 13.34
CA THR A 147 -7.93 -37.35 12.78
C THR A 147 -8.36 -38.01 11.47
N HIS A 148 -9.65 -38.24 11.34
CA HIS A 148 -10.33 -38.73 10.15
C HIS A 148 -11.30 -37.64 9.67
N VAL A 149 -11.30 -37.35 8.38
CA VAL A 149 -12.17 -36.32 7.79
C VAL A 149 -12.91 -36.91 6.62
N GLU A 150 -14.23 -36.87 6.66
CA GLU A 150 -15.12 -37.18 5.55
C GLU A 150 -15.78 -35.90 5.06
N ILE A 151 -15.65 -35.62 3.76
CA ILE A 151 -16.21 -34.44 3.12
C ILE A 151 -17.16 -34.90 2.03
N ILE A 152 -18.42 -34.44 2.11
CA ILE A 152 -19.45 -34.70 1.11
C ILE A 152 -19.73 -33.41 0.34
N ILE A 153 -19.51 -33.41 -0.98
CA ILE A 153 -19.72 -32.26 -1.86
C ILE A 153 -20.75 -32.64 -2.96
N PRO A 154 -22.05 -32.40 -2.76
CA PRO A 154 -23.10 -32.90 -3.66
C PRO A 154 -22.99 -32.42 -5.12
N ASN A 155 -22.52 -31.18 -5.33
CA ASN A 155 -22.42 -30.56 -6.66
C ASN A 155 -21.01 -30.70 -7.30
N LEU A 156 -20.16 -31.59 -6.78
CA LEU A 156 -18.80 -31.80 -7.29
C LEU A 156 -18.83 -32.55 -8.63
N ASN A 157 -18.20 -31.99 -9.67
CA ASN A 157 -17.99 -32.64 -10.96
C ASN A 157 -16.55 -33.17 -11.05
N THR A 158 -15.58 -32.30 -11.30
CA THR A 158 -14.16 -32.66 -11.46
C THR A 158 -13.31 -31.99 -10.41
N ILE A 159 -12.41 -32.74 -9.77
CA ILE A 159 -11.41 -32.19 -8.86
C ILE A 159 -10.25 -31.64 -9.70
N LEU A 160 -9.93 -30.37 -9.53
CA LEU A 160 -8.82 -29.69 -10.20
C LEU A 160 -7.54 -29.76 -9.35
N GLY A 161 -7.66 -29.78 -8.03
CA GLY A 161 -6.53 -29.98 -7.13
C GLY A 161 -6.95 -30.10 -5.67
N VAL A 162 -6.15 -30.82 -4.88
CA VAL A 162 -6.40 -31.08 -3.45
C VAL A 162 -5.11 -30.89 -2.66
N ARG A 163 -5.25 -30.28 -1.47
CA ARG A 163 -4.19 -30.19 -0.47
C ARG A 163 -4.77 -30.61 0.89
N PRO A 164 -4.18 -31.56 1.61
CA PRO A 164 -3.06 -32.42 1.21
C PRO A 164 -3.46 -33.43 0.11
N GLN A 165 -2.48 -33.94 -0.65
CA GLN A 165 -2.73 -34.80 -1.82
C GLN A 165 -3.19 -36.23 -1.48
N PHE A 166 -2.99 -36.69 -0.24
CA PHE A 166 -3.33 -38.06 0.17
C PHE A 166 -4.79 -38.14 0.64
N TYR A 167 -5.66 -38.67 -0.21
CA TYR A 167 -7.08 -38.89 0.09
C TYR A 167 -7.64 -40.09 -0.66
N GLU A 168 -8.74 -40.64 -0.14
CA GLU A 168 -9.57 -41.64 -0.81
C GLU A 168 -10.85 -40.97 -1.31
N LYS A 169 -11.29 -41.30 -2.53
CA LYS A 169 -12.59 -40.87 -3.06
C LYS A 169 -13.49 -42.07 -3.23
N VAL A 170 -14.64 -42.06 -2.55
CA VAL A 170 -15.69 -43.09 -2.67
C VAL A 170 -16.99 -42.39 -3.04
N GLY A 171 -17.39 -42.47 -4.32
CA GLY A 171 -18.53 -41.71 -4.84
C GLY A 171 -18.32 -40.20 -4.70
N ASP A 172 -19.27 -39.51 -4.05
CA ASP A 172 -19.22 -38.07 -3.75
C ASP A 172 -18.55 -37.76 -2.38
N VAL A 173 -17.92 -38.76 -1.75
CA VAL A 173 -17.25 -38.63 -0.45
C VAL A 173 -15.73 -38.62 -0.62
N LEU A 174 -15.08 -37.64 -0.01
CA LEU A 174 -13.63 -37.56 0.10
C LEU A 174 -13.19 -37.85 1.53
N ARG A 175 -12.29 -38.81 1.70
CA ARG A 175 -11.80 -39.26 3.00
C ARG A 175 -10.32 -38.95 3.17
N PHE A 176 -9.99 -38.35 4.31
CA PHE A 176 -8.63 -38.01 4.70
C PHE A 176 -8.31 -38.61 6.06
N ARG A 177 -7.07 -39.06 6.21
CA ARG A 177 -6.51 -39.49 7.49
C ARG A 177 -5.30 -38.61 7.78
N LEU A 178 -5.37 -37.84 8.85
CA LEU A 178 -4.36 -36.85 9.22
C LEU A 178 -3.82 -37.17 10.62
N ASP A 179 -2.52 -37.40 10.72
CA ASP A 179 -1.80 -37.25 11.98
C ASP A 179 -1.37 -35.78 12.18
N TYR A 180 -0.75 -35.49 13.32
CA TYR A 180 -0.33 -34.14 13.67
C TYR A 180 0.68 -33.53 12.67
N ARG A 181 1.58 -34.34 12.10
CA ARG A 181 2.59 -33.84 11.15
C ARG A 181 1.96 -33.56 9.80
N ALA A 182 1.12 -34.48 9.31
CA ALA A 182 0.38 -34.32 8.07
C ALA A 182 -0.56 -33.10 8.13
N ALA A 183 -1.24 -32.90 9.26
CA ALA A 183 -2.08 -31.72 9.48
C ALA A 183 -1.25 -30.43 9.42
N ASN A 184 -0.12 -30.35 10.13
CA ASN A 184 0.73 -29.15 10.09
C ASN A 184 1.35 -28.88 8.71
N TYR A 185 1.76 -29.92 7.98
CA TYR A 185 2.25 -29.79 6.61
C TYR A 185 1.18 -29.23 5.67
N ALA A 186 -0.09 -29.59 5.90
CA ALA A 186 -1.24 -29.05 5.18
C ALA A 186 -1.75 -27.72 5.76
N GLU A 187 -0.95 -27.00 6.57
CA GLU A 187 -1.35 -25.76 7.24
C GLU A 187 -2.64 -25.90 8.08
N ASN A 188 -2.90 -27.11 8.57
CA ASN A 188 -4.06 -27.52 9.36
C ASN A 188 -5.40 -27.34 8.63
N ARG A 189 -5.42 -27.41 7.29
CA ARG A 189 -6.64 -27.34 6.48
C ARG A 189 -6.61 -28.29 5.29
N ILE A 190 -7.78 -28.77 4.91
CA ILE A 190 -7.98 -29.43 3.61
C ILE A 190 -8.58 -28.41 2.65
N ALA A 191 -8.02 -28.33 1.45
CA ALA A 191 -8.26 -27.34 0.42
C ALA A 191 -8.51 -28.07 -0.90
N ILE A 192 -9.62 -27.79 -1.59
CA ILE A 192 -10.04 -28.50 -2.81
C ILE A 192 -10.50 -27.47 -3.85
N ASP A 193 -9.84 -27.42 -5.00
CA ASP A 193 -10.32 -26.74 -6.21
C ASP A 193 -11.09 -27.74 -7.07
N TYR A 194 -12.28 -27.39 -7.56
CA TYR A 194 -13.13 -28.30 -8.32
C TYR A 194 -14.12 -27.55 -9.24
N THR A 195 -14.71 -28.27 -10.18
CA THR A 195 -15.80 -27.78 -11.04
C THR A 195 -17.16 -28.28 -10.58
N LEU A 196 -18.22 -27.56 -10.95
CA LEU A 196 -19.59 -27.86 -10.54
C LEU A 196 -20.35 -28.69 -11.57
N LYS A 197 -21.16 -29.66 -11.12
CA LYS A 197 -22.11 -30.39 -12.01
C LYS A 197 -23.19 -29.44 -12.53
N LYS A 198 -23.70 -28.58 -11.64
CA LYS A 198 -24.64 -27.50 -11.91
C LYS A 198 -23.98 -26.15 -11.66
N SER A 199 -23.84 -25.36 -12.72
CA SER A 199 -23.23 -24.04 -12.66
C SER A 199 -24.04 -23.05 -11.80
N VAL A 200 -23.32 -22.18 -11.09
CA VAL A 200 -23.85 -21.12 -10.23
C VAL A 200 -23.62 -19.76 -10.91
N GLN A 201 -24.54 -19.39 -11.79
CA GLN A 201 -24.40 -18.23 -12.65
C GLN A 201 -24.59 -16.89 -11.89
N PRO A 202 -23.74 -15.88 -12.15
CA PRO A 202 -23.97 -14.53 -11.67
C PRO A 202 -25.27 -13.95 -12.22
N VAL A 203 -25.98 -13.19 -11.40
CA VAL A 203 -27.14 -12.38 -11.84
C VAL A 203 -26.87 -10.91 -11.59
N LYS A 204 -27.50 -10.05 -12.40
CA LYS A 204 -27.47 -8.61 -12.18
C LYS A 204 -28.40 -8.24 -11.02
N ILE A 205 -27.84 -7.64 -9.98
CA ILE A 205 -28.58 -7.14 -8.81
C ILE A 205 -28.36 -5.63 -8.74
N VAL A 206 -29.42 -4.87 -8.55
CA VAL A 206 -29.36 -3.41 -8.49
C VAL A 206 -29.81 -2.94 -7.10
N LYS A 207 -29.01 -2.08 -6.50
CA LYS A 207 -29.29 -1.42 -5.22
C LYS A 207 -29.08 0.08 -5.37
N TYR A 208 -29.68 0.86 -4.48
CA TYR A 208 -29.60 2.31 -4.47
C TYR A 208 -29.12 2.79 -3.11
N ILE A 209 -28.36 3.89 -3.10
CA ILE A 209 -27.77 4.49 -1.91
C ILE A 209 -27.86 6.02 -1.97
N GLY A 210 -27.66 6.68 -0.83
CA GLY A 210 -27.63 8.14 -0.75
C GLY A 210 -28.97 8.75 -1.17
N ASN A 211 -30.08 8.20 -0.66
CA ASN A 211 -31.45 8.57 -1.04
C ASN A 211 -31.67 8.50 -2.55
N ASP A 212 -31.38 7.34 -3.14
CA ASP A 212 -31.51 7.05 -4.58
C ASP A 212 -30.63 7.90 -5.52
N SER A 213 -29.66 8.64 -4.98
CA SER A 213 -28.74 9.47 -5.77
C SER A 213 -27.67 8.68 -6.52
N ALA A 214 -27.41 7.43 -6.12
CA ALA A 214 -26.44 6.57 -6.79
C ALA A 214 -26.89 5.12 -6.83
N LYS A 215 -26.51 4.44 -7.92
CA LYS A 215 -26.85 3.05 -8.21
C LYS A 215 -25.64 2.13 -8.07
N LEU A 216 -25.78 1.09 -7.25
CA LEU A 216 -24.82 -0.01 -7.17
C LEU A 216 -25.33 -1.18 -8.02
N VAL A 217 -24.51 -1.67 -8.93
CA VAL A 217 -24.85 -2.80 -9.82
C VAL A 217 -23.90 -3.95 -9.55
N PHE A 218 -24.43 -5.06 -9.04
CA PHE A 218 -23.65 -6.24 -8.73
C PHE A 218 -23.89 -7.33 -9.76
N TYR A 219 -22.81 -7.98 -10.19
CA TYR A 219 -22.84 -9.24 -10.92
C TYR A 219 -22.34 -10.32 -9.99
N ALA A 220 -23.29 -10.98 -9.31
CA ALA A 220 -23.01 -11.94 -8.26
C ALA A 220 -24.05 -13.07 -8.27
N PRO A 221 -23.65 -14.31 -7.94
CA PRO A 221 -24.62 -15.36 -7.66
C PRO A 221 -25.57 -15.01 -6.50
N ARG A 222 -26.84 -15.41 -6.60
CA ARG A 222 -27.86 -15.13 -5.56
C ARG A 222 -27.50 -15.68 -4.18
N ILE A 223 -26.68 -16.73 -4.11
CA ILE A 223 -26.20 -17.30 -2.85
C ILE A 223 -25.35 -16.32 -2.03
N TYR A 224 -24.88 -15.21 -2.62
CA TYR A 224 -24.15 -14.15 -1.94
C TYR A 224 -24.97 -12.88 -1.71
N MET A 225 -26.31 -12.96 -1.70
CA MET A 225 -27.16 -11.78 -1.48
C MET A 225 -26.84 -11.06 -0.16
N GLU A 226 -26.55 -11.79 0.91
CA GLU A 226 -26.15 -11.20 2.20
C GLU A 226 -24.88 -10.34 2.08
N ILE A 227 -23.95 -10.74 1.20
CA ILE A 227 -22.72 -9.98 0.93
C ILE A 227 -23.02 -8.73 0.11
N VAL A 228 -23.90 -8.84 -0.88
CA VAL A 228 -24.38 -7.69 -1.65
C VAL A 228 -25.05 -6.67 -0.73
N ASP A 229 -25.91 -7.12 0.19
CA ASP A 229 -26.56 -6.27 1.17
C ASP A 229 -25.55 -5.62 2.12
N LYS A 230 -24.54 -6.38 2.58
CA LYS A 230 -23.46 -5.87 3.42
C LYS A 230 -22.65 -4.77 2.72
N ILE A 231 -22.21 -5.00 1.48
CA ILE A 231 -21.48 -3.99 0.69
C ILE A 231 -22.37 -2.76 0.47
N THR A 232 -23.66 -2.96 0.15
CA THR A 232 -24.62 -1.86 -0.02
C THR A 232 -24.73 -0.99 1.24
N GLN A 233 -24.88 -1.60 2.41
CA GLN A 233 -24.95 -0.89 3.69
C GLN A 233 -23.65 -0.13 4.00
N THR A 234 -22.49 -0.72 3.71
CA THR A 234 -21.19 -0.06 3.86
C THR A 234 -21.11 1.18 2.98
N PHE A 235 -21.47 1.06 1.70
CA PHE A 235 -21.43 2.19 0.78
C PHE A 235 -22.47 3.27 1.07
N ASP A 236 -23.66 2.89 1.55
CA ASP A 236 -24.67 3.88 1.93
C ASP A 236 -24.20 4.76 3.09
N LYS A 237 -23.57 4.15 4.11
CA LYS A 237 -22.94 4.89 5.21
C LYS A 237 -21.72 5.70 4.74
N ALA A 238 -20.92 5.17 3.82
CA ALA A 238 -19.72 5.82 3.31
C ALA A 238 -20.03 6.96 2.33
N TYR A 239 -21.19 6.93 1.66
CA TYR A 239 -21.58 7.86 0.60
C TYR A 239 -21.34 9.34 0.93
N PRO A 240 -21.83 9.90 2.05
CA PRO A 240 -21.61 11.32 2.37
C PRO A 240 -20.13 11.66 2.54
N HIS A 241 -19.34 10.75 3.13
CA HIS A 241 -17.91 10.96 3.34
C HIS A 241 -17.12 10.90 2.02
N LEU A 242 -17.38 9.90 1.19
CA LEU A 242 -16.73 9.76 -0.11
C LEU A 242 -17.07 10.93 -1.02
N LYS A 243 -18.34 11.33 -1.09
CA LYS A 243 -18.77 12.51 -1.86
C LYS A 243 -18.11 13.79 -1.37
N TYR A 244 -17.96 13.94 -0.06
CA TYR A 244 -17.28 15.09 0.54
C TYR A 244 -15.79 15.14 0.19
N ILE A 245 -15.08 14.00 0.23
CA ILE A 245 -13.65 13.91 -0.04
C ILE A 245 -13.32 14.17 -1.51
N PHE A 246 -14.06 13.56 -2.43
CA PHE A 246 -13.76 13.65 -3.86
C PHE A 246 -14.53 14.78 -4.57
N GLY A 247 -15.50 15.41 -3.90
CA GLY A 247 -16.42 16.38 -4.50
C GLY A 247 -17.52 15.73 -5.37
N PHE A 248 -17.48 14.42 -5.59
CA PHE A 248 -18.48 13.67 -6.34
C PHE A 248 -18.62 12.23 -5.83
N PHE A 249 -19.70 11.59 -6.24
CA PHE A 249 -19.86 10.13 -6.19
C PHE A 249 -20.41 9.67 -7.55
N PRO A 250 -19.87 8.61 -8.18
CA PRO A 250 -20.40 8.10 -9.44
C PRO A 250 -21.89 7.76 -9.36
N GLN A 251 -22.69 8.22 -10.33
CA GLN A 251 -24.12 7.86 -10.42
C GLN A 251 -24.34 6.33 -10.54
N LYS A 252 -23.34 5.61 -11.06
CA LYS A 252 -23.32 4.16 -11.20
C LYS A 252 -21.96 3.61 -10.81
N LEU A 253 -21.97 2.60 -9.95
CA LEU A 253 -20.80 1.82 -9.55
C LEU A 253 -21.09 0.33 -9.80
N GLU A 254 -20.20 -0.35 -10.51
CA GLU A 254 -20.36 -1.77 -10.84
C GLU A 254 -19.44 -2.65 -9.99
N PHE A 255 -19.97 -3.79 -9.52
CA PHE A 255 -19.25 -4.80 -8.76
C PHE A 255 -19.28 -6.13 -9.51
N GLN A 256 -18.11 -6.72 -9.73
CA GLN A 256 -17.98 -8.04 -10.36
C GLN A 256 -17.39 -9.02 -9.35
N PHE A 257 -18.16 -10.04 -8.99
CA PHE A 257 -17.65 -11.09 -8.12
C PHE A 257 -16.78 -12.04 -8.94
N TYR A 258 -15.67 -12.46 -8.35
CA TYR A 258 -14.78 -13.45 -8.96
C TYR A 258 -14.20 -14.40 -7.91
N LEU A 259 -13.71 -15.54 -8.38
CA LEU A 259 -13.15 -16.60 -7.56
C LEU A 259 -11.74 -16.92 -8.04
N PRO A 260 -10.68 -16.49 -7.33
CA PRO A 260 -9.33 -16.92 -7.65
C PRO A 260 -9.15 -18.39 -7.28
N SER A 261 -8.19 -19.07 -7.91
CA SER A 261 -7.82 -20.43 -7.52
C SER A 261 -7.14 -20.42 -6.15
N LEU A 262 -7.63 -21.29 -5.26
CA LEU A 262 -7.13 -21.45 -3.90
C LEU A 262 -5.64 -21.78 -3.85
N LEU A 263 -5.21 -22.62 -4.79
CA LEU A 263 -3.86 -23.15 -4.79
C LEU A 263 -2.80 -22.08 -5.12
N TYR A 264 -3.21 -20.89 -5.58
CA TYR A 264 -2.34 -19.76 -5.92
C TYR A 264 -2.54 -18.52 -5.03
N ILE A 265 -3.42 -18.57 -4.03
CA ILE A 265 -3.72 -17.40 -3.16
C ILE A 265 -2.47 -16.84 -2.47
N SER A 266 -1.50 -17.70 -2.10
CA SER A 266 -0.24 -17.27 -1.45
C SER A 266 0.72 -16.50 -2.36
N LYS A 267 0.57 -16.57 -3.68
CA LYS A 267 1.47 -15.92 -4.65
C LYS A 267 1.02 -14.52 -5.07
N LEU A 268 -0.22 -14.12 -4.76
CA LEU A 268 -0.90 -13.04 -5.48
C LEU A 268 -1.52 -11.94 -4.63
N GLY A 269 -1.46 -12.01 -3.29
CA GLY A 269 -1.94 -10.90 -2.45
C GLY A 269 -3.32 -10.39 -2.86
N TYR A 270 -4.35 -11.22 -2.71
CA TYR A 270 -5.78 -10.86 -2.74
C TYR A 270 -6.37 -10.13 -3.96
N VAL A 271 -5.59 -9.81 -4.99
CA VAL A 271 -6.06 -9.09 -6.18
C VAL A 271 -5.57 -9.84 -7.41
N GLU A 272 -6.49 -10.16 -8.34
CA GLU A 272 -6.10 -10.56 -9.69
C GLU A 272 -5.24 -9.41 -10.26
N ARG A 273 -3.95 -9.70 -10.50
CA ARG A 273 -2.82 -8.76 -10.75
C ARG A 273 -3.03 -7.67 -11.81
N GLU A 274 -4.19 -7.57 -12.45
CA GLU A 274 -4.37 -6.88 -13.72
C GLU A 274 -5.73 -6.19 -13.91
N ILE A 275 -6.43 -5.83 -12.84
CA ILE A 275 -7.68 -5.08 -13.00
C ILE A 275 -7.71 -3.81 -12.16
N LEU A 276 -6.82 -2.87 -12.49
CA LEU A 276 -7.18 -1.45 -12.47
C LEU A 276 -8.23 -1.21 -13.57
N SER A 277 -9.39 -1.89 -13.51
CA SER A 277 -10.49 -1.55 -14.42
C SER A 277 -11.00 -0.20 -13.98
N LEU A 278 -10.69 0.81 -14.77
CA LEU A 278 -11.31 2.13 -14.68
C LEU A 278 -12.84 1.95 -14.76
N GLY A 279 -13.50 1.92 -13.60
CA GLY A 279 -14.96 1.94 -13.48
C GLY A 279 -15.67 0.71 -12.91
N LYS A 280 -14.98 -0.41 -12.60
CA LYS A 280 -15.58 -1.57 -11.92
C LYS A 280 -14.77 -2.00 -10.71
N ILE A 281 -15.47 -2.46 -9.67
CA ILE A 281 -14.89 -3.01 -8.45
C ILE A 281 -14.95 -4.53 -8.53
N HIS A 282 -13.78 -5.18 -8.46
CA HIS A 282 -13.69 -6.64 -8.47
C HIS A 282 -13.72 -7.18 -7.05
N VAL A 283 -14.78 -7.92 -6.70
CA VAL A 283 -14.97 -8.48 -5.36
C VAL A 283 -14.44 -9.90 -5.32
N ASN A 284 -13.32 -10.09 -4.63
CA ASN A 284 -12.73 -11.39 -4.40
C ASN A 284 -13.55 -12.19 -3.39
N LEU A 285 -14.17 -13.30 -3.81
CA LEU A 285 -14.97 -14.16 -2.94
C LEU A 285 -14.18 -14.75 -1.76
N VAL A 286 -12.85 -14.80 -1.83
CA VAL A 286 -12.00 -15.23 -0.71
C VAL A 286 -12.19 -14.34 0.52
N LEU A 287 -12.47 -13.04 0.35
CA LEU A 287 -12.66 -12.07 1.43
C LEU A 287 -13.82 -12.44 2.37
N LEU A 288 -14.75 -13.29 1.92
CA LEU A 288 -15.84 -13.79 2.78
C LEU A 288 -15.36 -14.67 3.94
N ARG A 289 -14.09 -15.12 3.88
CA ARG A 289 -13.43 -15.89 4.94
C ARG A 289 -12.48 -15.06 5.79
N PHE A 290 -12.43 -13.75 5.57
CA PHE A 290 -11.56 -12.83 6.31
C PHE A 290 -12.27 -12.25 7.52
N LYS A 291 -11.47 -11.66 8.40
CA LYS A 291 -11.98 -11.02 9.62
C LYS A 291 -12.98 -9.92 9.20
N PRO A 292 -14.10 -9.73 9.91
CA PRO A 292 -15.00 -8.60 9.66
C PRO A 292 -14.23 -7.28 9.56
N GLY A 293 -14.54 -6.46 8.56
CA GLY A 293 -13.79 -5.25 8.22
C GLY A 293 -12.98 -5.40 6.92
N TYR A 294 -12.42 -6.57 6.61
CA TYR A 294 -11.60 -6.73 5.40
C TYR A 294 -12.38 -6.60 4.10
N LEU A 295 -13.57 -7.20 4.01
CA LEU A 295 -14.43 -7.07 2.82
C LEU A 295 -14.83 -5.61 2.59
N GLU A 296 -15.23 -4.94 3.66
CA GLU A 296 -15.62 -3.54 3.65
C GLU A 296 -14.47 -2.64 3.24
N HIS A 297 -13.29 -2.85 3.84
CA HIS A 297 -12.06 -2.15 3.53
C HIS A 297 -11.69 -2.27 2.07
N THR A 298 -11.58 -3.51 1.56
CA THR A 298 -11.26 -3.73 0.15
C THR A 298 -12.29 -3.06 -0.76
N ALA A 299 -13.59 -3.13 -0.44
CA ALA A 299 -14.61 -2.50 -1.27
C ALA A 299 -14.47 -0.96 -1.32
N ILE A 300 -14.14 -0.30 -0.19
CA ILE A 300 -13.90 1.14 -0.16
C ILE A 300 -12.56 1.50 -0.81
N HIS A 301 -11.52 0.69 -0.62
CA HIS A 301 -10.20 0.83 -1.26
C HIS A 301 -10.32 0.85 -2.78
N GLU A 302 -11.02 -0.13 -3.36
CA GLU A 302 -11.26 -0.19 -4.79
C GLU A 302 -12.12 0.98 -5.30
N PHE A 303 -13.05 1.47 -4.48
CA PHE A 303 -13.77 2.71 -4.83
C PHE A 303 -12.82 3.90 -4.94
N VAL A 304 -11.85 4.03 -4.04
CA VAL A 304 -10.88 5.13 -4.09
C VAL A 304 -10.08 5.06 -5.39
N HIS A 305 -9.64 3.88 -5.83
CA HIS A 305 -9.02 3.71 -7.15
C HIS A 305 -9.92 4.21 -8.30
N VAL A 306 -11.21 3.85 -8.27
CA VAL A 306 -12.19 4.35 -9.26
C VAL A 306 -12.32 5.88 -9.20
N ALA A 307 -12.36 6.47 -8.00
CA ALA A 307 -12.48 7.92 -7.82
C ALA A 307 -11.22 8.66 -8.30
N LEU A 308 -10.03 8.15 -7.97
CA LEU A 308 -8.75 8.70 -8.42
C LEU A 308 -8.62 8.64 -9.94
N GLY A 309 -8.99 7.53 -10.57
CA GLY A 309 -9.01 7.41 -12.03
C GLY A 309 -9.94 8.45 -12.68
N LYS A 310 -11.09 8.74 -12.07
CA LYS A 310 -12.03 9.77 -12.56
C LYS A 310 -11.53 11.20 -12.37
N LEU A 311 -10.69 11.45 -11.37
CA LEU A 311 -10.01 12.73 -11.18
C LEU A 311 -8.83 12.93 -12.16
N GLY A 312 -8.53 11.92 -12.99
CA GLY A 312 -7.39 11.96 -13.91
C GLY A 312 -6.07 11.56 -13.25
N VAL A 313 -6.08 10.87 -12.12
CA VAL A 313 -4.88 10.23 -11.56
C VAL A 313 -4.65 8.94 -12.34
N ASN A 314 -3.78 9.00 -13.35
CA ASN A 314 -3.55 7.82 -14.19
C ASN A 314 -2.89 6.70 -13.41
N ALA A 315 -3.36 5.47 -13.59
CA ALA A 315 -2.86 4.30 -12.91
C ALA A 315 -1.72 3.67 -13.74
N THR A 316 -0.49 4.05 -13.41
CA THR A 316 0.73 3.59 -14.06
C THR A 316 1.68 3.01 -13.02
N ARG A 317 2.75 2.34 -13.46
CA ARG A 317 3.79 1.87 -12.54
C ARG A 317 4.36 3.01 -11.67
N ASN A 318 4.50 4.22 -12.22
CA ASN A 318 5.07 5.38 -11.53
C ASN A 318 4.12 6.04 -10.53
N THR A 319 2.82 5.77 -10.64
CA THR A 319 1.78 6.33 -9.77
C THR A 319 1.12 5.25 -8.90
N ARG A 320 1.53 3.99 -9.01
CA ARG A 320 0.99 2.87 -8.21
C ARG A 320 1.01 3.18 -6.72
N TRP A 321 2.14 3.67 -6.19
CA TRP A 321 2.24 4.01 -4.78
C TRP A 321 1.32 5.16 -4.35
N ILE A 322 0.95 6.04 -5.29
CA ILE A 322 -0.01 7.11 -5.05
C ILE A 322 -1.41 6.52 -4.93
N HIS A 323 -1.79 5.67 -5.88
CA HIS A 323 -3.07 4.97 -5.88
C HIS A 323 -3.24 4.14 -4.61
N GLU A 324 -2.33 3.20 -4.34
CA GLU A 324 -2.45 2.32 -3.16
C GLU A 324 -2.37 3.09 -1.84
N GLY A 325 -1.44 4.05 -1.73
CA GLY A 325 -1.30 4.85 -0.52
C GLY A 325 -2.53 5.70 -0.21
N LEU A 326 -3.13 6.34 -1.23
CA LEU A 326 -4.34 7.13 -1.06
C LEU A 326 -5.57 6.24 -0.81
N ALA A 327 -5.67 5.10 -1.49
CA ALA A 327 -6.74 4.14 -1.30
C ALA A 327 -6.75 3.59 0.13
N GLU A 328 -5.58 3.17 0.65
CA GLU A 328 -5.44 2.75 2.05
C GLU A 328 -5.81 3.88 3.02
N TYR A 329 -5.21 5.06 2.86
CA TYR A 329 -5.40 6.18 3.79
C TYR A 329 -6.86 6.64 3.85
N ILE A 330 -7.51 6.78 2.68
CA ILE A 330 -8.89 7.24 2.58
C ILE A 330 -9.87 6.16 3.04
N ALA A 331 -9.65 4.88 2.67
CA ALA A 331 -10.48 3.79 3.14
C ALA A 331 -10.47 3.74 4.68
N ILE A 332 -9.29 3.70 5.30
CA ILE A 332 -9.13 3.71 6.76
C ILE A 332 -9.82 4.93 7.40
N TYR A 333 -9.71 6.11 6.78
CA TYR A 333 -10.39 7.31 7.28
C TYR A 333 -11.92 7.17 7.25
N VAL A 334 -12.48 6.74 6.11
CA VAL A 334 -13.93 6.60 5.92
C VAL A 334 -14.48 5.50 6.82
N GLU A 335 -13.79 4.37 6.91
CA GLU A 335 -14.19 3.21 7.71
C GLU A 335 -14.29 3.53 9.20
N LYS A 336 -13.32 4.27 9.74
CA LYS A 336 -13.39 4.77 11.12
C LYS A 336 -14.61 5.64 11.35
N ARG A 337 -14.99 6.49 10.38
CA ARG A 337 -16.17 7.37 10.46
C ARG A 337 -17.49 6.58 10.46
N ILE A 338 -17.55 5.47 9.73
CA ILE A 338 -18.75 4.63 9.64
C ILE A 338 -18.76 3.47 10.67
N GLY A 339 -17.82 3.46 11.61
CA GLY A 339 -17.77 2.54 12.75
C GLY A 339 -17.17 1.16 12.44
N ILE A 340 -16.40 1.02 11.36
CA ILE A 340 -15.69 -0.22 11.03
C ILE A 340 -14.35 -0.24 11.76
N ASN A 341 -14.07 -1.35 12.44
CA ASN A 341 -12.83 -1.52 13.18
C ASN A 341 -11.68 -1.94 12.26
N VAL A 342 -10.77 -0.99 12.02
CA VAL A 342 -9.56 -1.15 11.19
C VAL A 342 -8.26 -1.07 12.00
N SER A 343 -8.33 -1.18 13.33
CA SER A 343 -7.17 -0.98 14.21
C SER A 343 -6.02 -1.95 13.91
N ASP A 344 -6.32 -3.23 13.71
CA ASP A 344 -5.30 -4.25 13.40
C ASP A 344 -4.64 -3.96 12.04
N MET A 345 -5.42 -3.58 11.04
CA MET A 345 -4.93 -3.20 9.70
C MET A 345 -3.95 -2.02 9.79
N VAL A 346 -4.33 -0.97 10.53
CA VAL A 346 -3.46 0.18 10.76
C VAL A 346 -2.17 -0.22 11.47
N GLN A 347 -2.24 -1.09 12.48
CA GLN A 347 -1.06 -1.57 13.19
C GLN A 347 -0.13 -2.38 12.27
N ASP A 348 -0.68 -3.25 11.43
CA ASP A 348 0.09 -4.06 10.49
C ASP A 348 0.75 -3.21 9.41
N LEU A 349 0.05 -2.19 8.89
CA LEU A 349 0.61 -1.23 7.95
C LEU A 349 1.75 -0.40 8.58
N LEU A 350 1.59 0.05 9.82
CA LEU A 350 2.65 0.82 10.49
C LEU A 350 3.89 -0.04 10.76
N LYS A 351 3.71 -1.29 11.24
CA LYS A 351 4.81 -2.25 11.42
C LYS A 351 5.48 -2.60 10.08
N GLY A 352 4.69 -2.77 9.02
CA GLY A 352 5.19 -3.00 7.67
C GLY A 352 6.03 -1.83 7.17
N ALA A 353 5.62 -0.59 7.45
CA ALA A 353 6.36 0.62 7.07
C ALA A 353 7.66 0.75 7.88
N GLU A 354 7.63 0.46 9.18
CA GLU A 354 8.83 0.39 10.03
C GLU A 354 9.83 -0.63 9.48
N LEU A 355 9.36 -1.83 9.11
CA LEU A 355 10.19 -2.86 8.51
C LEU A 355 10.74 -2.44 7.15
N PHE A 356 9.94 -1.79 6.31
CA PHE A 356 10.39 -1.24 5.03
C PHE A 356 11.55 -0.25 5.24
N LEU A 357 11.41 0.67 6.19
CA LEU A 357 12.41 1.71 6.49
C LEU A 357 13.73 1.17 7.04
N GLN A 358 13.78 -0.09 7.51
CA GLN A 358 15.04 -0.73 7.92
C GLN A 358 15.92 -1.09 6.72
N TYR A 359 15.34 -1.26 5.53
CA TYR A 359 16.04 -1.76 4.34
C TYR A 359 15.95 -0.81 3.14
N HIS A 360 15.01 0.12 3.14
CA HIS A 360 14.69 0.98 2.00
C HIS A 360 14.45 2.44 2.41
N LYS A 361 14.65 3.36 1.47
CA LYS A 361 14.15 4.74 1.56
C LYS A 361 12.76 4.85 0.94
N LEU A 362 11.91 5.74 1.47
CA LEU A 362 10.54 5.94 0.94
C LEU A 362 10.53 6.32 -0.55
N GLY A 363 11.55 7.03 -1.04
CA GLY A 363 11.70 7.35 -2.46
C GLY A 363 11.76 6.12 -3.37
N GLU A 364 12.11 4.94 -2.87
CA GLU A 364 12.12 3.68 -3.62
C GLU A 364 10.70 3.19 -3.97
N LEU A 365 9.65 3.79 -3.41
CA LEU A 365 8.25 3.53 -3.80
C LEU A 365 7.99 3.75 -5.30
N VAL A 366 8.77 4.62 -5.97
CA VAL A 366 8.67 4.81 -7.43
C VAL A 366 9.17 3.60 -8.23
N LEU A 367 9.92 2.69 -7.59
CA LEU A 367 10.50 1.49 -8.20
C LEU A 367 9.75 0.21 -7.84
N TRP A 368 8.54 0.32 -7.29
CA TRP A 368 7.73 -0.77 -6.76
C TRP A 368 7.90 -2.10 -7.53
N PRO A 369 8.51 -3.13 -6.92
CA PRO A 369 8.75 -4.43 -7.55
C PRO A 369 7.56 -5.38 -7.40
N TYR A 370 7.43 -6.32 -8.34
CA TYR A 370 6.49 -7.43 -8.18
C TYR A 370 7.10 -8.53 -7.32
N GLY A 371 6.31 -9.12 -6.41
CA GLY A 371 6.71 -10.31 -5.65
C GLY A 371 6.45 -10.26 -4.13
N PRO A 372 7.20 -11.04 -3.33
CA PRO A 372 6.85 -11.32 -1.94
C PRO A 372 6.94 -10.11 -0.99
N GLN A 373 7.58 -9.02 -1.42
CA GLN A 373 7.73 -7.79 -0.63
C GLN A 373 6.63 -6.76 -0.90
N GLU A 374 5.66 -7.03 -1.77
CA GLU A 374 4.63 -6.05 -2.14
C GLU A 374 3.89 -5.48 -0.92
N GLY A 375 3.64 -6.29 0.11
CA GLY A 375 3.01 -5.82 1.36
C GLY A 375 3.78 -4.70 2.08
N LEU A 376 5.12 -4.69 1.98
CA LEU A 376 5.95 -3.63 2.56
C LEU A 376 5.81 -2.31 1.79
N TYR A 377 5.66 -2.39 0.47
CA TYR A 377 5.45 -1.21 -0.37
C TYR A 377 4.06 -0.60 -0.16
N TYR A 378 3.02 -1.43 0.00
CA TYR A 378 1.69 -0.99 0.44
C TYR A 378 1.78 -0.22 1.76
N ALA A 379 2.39 -0.84 2.77
CA ALA A 379 2.59 -0.24 4.08
C ALA A 379 3.34 1.10 4.05
N ALA A 380 4.45 1.17 3.33
CA ALA A 380 5.24 2.39 3.19
C ALA A 380 4.50 3.49 2.40
N SER A 381 3.71 3.13 1.39
CA SER A 381 2.89 4.09 0.65
C SER A 381 1.77 4.70 1.50
N TYR A 382 1.09 3.88 2.32
CA TYR A 382 0.14 4.35 3.33
C TYR A 382 0.84 5.29 4.33
N TYR A 383 2.03 4.93 4.80
CA TYR A 383 2.81 5.76 5.73
C TYR A 383 3.10 7.15 5.15
N VAL A 384 3.49 7.25 3.87
CA VAL A 384 3.69 8.55 3.20
C VAL A 384 2.41 9.39 3.22
N MET A 385 1.27 8.81 2.84
CA MET A 385 -0.01 9.55 2.85
C MET A 385 -0.44 9.94 4.25
N LYS A 386 -0.21 9.06 5.23
CA LYS A 386 -0.48 9.35 6.64
C LYS A 386 0.35 10.53 7.14
N GLU A 387 1.66 10.54 6.89
CA GLU A 387 2.56 11.63 7.28
C GLU A 387 2.17 12.97 6.62
N LEU A 388 1.76 12.93 5.35
CA LEU A 388 1.24 14.12 4.67
C LEU A 388 -0.07 14.61 5.30
N GLY A 389 -1.00 13.69 5.56
CA GLY A 389 -2.24 14.00 6.27
C GLY A 389 -1.95 14.65 7.63
N ASP A 390 -1.18 13.98 8.48
CA ASP A 390 -0.93 14.44 9.85
C ASP A 390 -0.26 15.84 9.90
N ARG A 391 0.59 16.17 8.92
CA ARG A 391 1.32 17.45 8.87
C ARG A 391 0.52 18.59 8.23
N TYR A 392 -0.34 18.31 7.27
CA TYR A 392 -0.93 19.34 6.40
C TYR A 392 -2.46 19.51 6.53
N GLY A 393 -3.10 18.80 7.47
CA GLY A 393 -4.52 19.00 7.83
C GLY A 393 -5.45 17.82 7.54
N GLY A 394 -4.89 16.62 7.48
CA GLY A 394 -5.60 15.35 7.35
C GLY A 394 -6.36 15.23 6.03
N ILE A 395 -7.60 14.75 6.11
CA ILE A 395 -8.45 14.57 4.95
C ILE A 395 -8.77 15.89 4.22
N GLU A 396 -8.83 17.02 4.94
CA GLU A 396 -9.10 18.33 4.31
C GLU A 396 -7.99 18.75 3.37
N PHE A 397 -6.76 18.35 3.67
CA PHE A 397 -5.63 18.58 2.78
C PHE A 397 -5.81 17.82 1.47
N PHE A 398 -6.07 16.52 1.54
CA PHE A 398 -6.30 15.70 0.34
C PHE A 398 -7.52 16.14 -0.45
N ARG A 399 -8.61 16.56 0.20
CA ARG A 399 -9.79 17.13 -0.47
C ARG A 399 -9.42 18.34 -1.35
N ARG A 400 -8.60 19.27 -0.82
CA ARG A 400 -8.12 20.43 -1.59
C ARG A 400 -7.17 20.02 -2.72
N VAL A 401 -6.33 19.02 -2.49
CA VAL A 401 -5.44 18.44 -3.51
C VAL A 401 -6.24 17.82 -4.65
N PHE A 402 -7.31 17.06 -4.36
CA PHE A 402 -8.17 16.48 -5.39
C PHE A 402 -8.94 17.52 -6.19
N ALA A 403 -9.42 18.59 -5.54
CA ALA A 403 -10.00 19.72 -6.25
C ALA A 403 -9.01 20.34 -7.24
N TYR A 404 -7.77 20.60 -6.79
CA TYR A 404 -6.71 21.12 -7.66
C TYR A 404 -6.38 20.18 -8.82
N ILE A 405 -6.20 18.88 -8.56
CA ILE A 405 -5.91 17.89 -9.61
C ILE A 405 -7.01 17.86 -10.68
N ASN A 406 -8.28 17.91 -10.24
CA ASN A 406 -9.42 17.92 -11.15
C ASN A 406 -9.44 19.20 -12.02
N GLU A 407 -9.14 20.35 -11.42
CA GLU A 407 -9.07 21.65 -12.12
C GLU A 407 -7.91 21.72 -13.12
N THR A 408 -6.80 21.02 -12.85
CA THR A 408 -5.60 21.02 -13.71
C THR A 408 -5.55 19.88 -14.73
N GLY A 409 -6.59 19.04 -14.81
CA GLY A 409 -6.70 17.99 -15.82
C GLY A 409 -5.99 16.67 -15.49
N GLY A 410 -5.76 16.38 -14.20
CA GLY A 410 -5.19 15.11 -13.76
C GLY A 410 -3.68 15.12 -13.51
N ILE A 411 -3.12 13.93 -13.23
CA ILE A 411 -1.69 13.69 -13.00
C ILE A 411 -1.24 12.36 -13.63
N ASN A 412 -0.01 12.31 -14.14
CA ASN A 412 0.53 11.15 -14.87
C ASN A 412 1.71 10.49 -14.15
N GLU A 413 2.44 11.24 -13.34
CA GLU A 413 3.67 10.79 -12.71
C GLU A 413 3.80 11.26 -11.24
N THR A 414 4.80 10.70 -10.55
CA THR A 414 5.13 11.07 -9.17
C THR A 414 5.39 12.57 -9.03
N LYS A 415 6.06 13.19 -10.00
CA LYS A 415 6.36 14.63 -9.97
C LYS A 415 5.09 15.47 -9.96
N ASP A 416 4.13 15.17 -10.83
CA ASP A 416 2.85 15.88 -10.91
C ASP A 416 2.10 15.86 -9.58
N PHE A 417 2.12 14.71 -8.89
CA PHE A 417 1.49 14.58 -7.58
C PHE A 417 2.20 15.42 -6.52
N ILE A 418 3.54 15.38 -6.47
CA ILE A 418 4.32 16.21 -5.55
C ILE A 418 4.08 17.70 -5.81
N ASP A 419 3.99 18.11 -7.08
CA ASP A 419 3.67 19.47 -7.48
C ASP A 419 2.26 19.86 -7.01
N ALA A 420 1.25 19.02 -7.22
CA ALA A 420 -0.11 19.26 -6.73
C ALA A 420 -0.17 19.40 -5.19
N LEU A 421 0.53 18.52 -4.47
CA LEU A 421 0.67 18.60 -3.02
C LEU A 421 1.32 19.94 -2.60
N ALA A 422 2.43 20.32 -3.23
CA ALA A 422 3.17 21.55 -2.92
C ALA A 422 2.37 22.82 -3.25
N ARG A 423 1.54 22.80 -4.29
CA ARG A 423 0.65 23.92 -4.64
C ARG A 423 -0.40 24.17 -3.56
N VAL A 424 -0.90 23.12 -2.91
CA VAL A 424 -1.92 23.22 -1.87
C VAL A 424 -1.33 23.39 -0.46
N GLY A 425 -0.23 22.71 -0.16
CA GLY A 425 0.39 22.66 1.19
C GLY A 425 1.66 23.50 1.35
N GLY A 426 2.13 24.13 0.27
CA GLY A 426 3.30 24.99 0.24
C GLY A 426 4.63 24.28 -0.08
N ASN A 427 5.63 25.08 -0.44
CA ASN A 427 6.93 24.62 -0.97
C ASN A 427 7.75 23.72 -0.03
N ARG A 428 7.42 23.66 1.27
CA ARG A 428 8.12 22.78 2.23
C ARG A 428 7.93 21.29 1.89
N ILE A 429 6.88 20.95 1.15
CA ILE A 429 6.61 19.57 0.69
C ILE A 429 7.75 19.05 -0.19
N TYR A 430 8.33 19.87 -1.06
CA TYR A 430 9.50 19.46 -1.86
C TYR A 430 10.68 19.03 -1.00
N ASN A 431 10.96 19.76 0.09
CA ASN A 431 12.05 19.42 1.00
C ASN A 431 11.75 18.13 1.77
N LEU A 432 10.48 17.90 2.13
CA LEU A 432 10.04 16.67 2.77
C LEU A 432 10.25 15.45 1.85
N PHE A 433 9.76 15.51 0.61
CA PHE A 433 9.95 14.45 -0.37
C PHE A 433 11.43 14.21 -0.71
N ALA A 434 12.23 15.28 -0.82
CA ALA A 434 13.67 15.15 -1.00
C ALA A 434 14.34 14.43 0.19
N SER A 435 13.94 14.75 1.43
CA SER A 435 14.45 14.07 2.62
C SER A 435 14.07 12.59 2.69
N TRP A 436 12.94 12.23 2.09
CA TRP A 436 12.47 10.86 1.94
C TRP A 436 13.13 10.11 0.76
N GLY A 437 13.95 10.79 -0.04
CA GLY A 437 14.69 10.20 -1.16
C GLY A 437 13.92 10.15 -2.48
N PHE A 438 12.79 10.86 -2.60
CA PHE A 438 12.07 10.94 -3.87
C PHE A 438 12.82 11.82 -4.89
N PRO A 439 12.68 11.53 -6.20
CA PRO A 439 13.26 12.36 -7.24
C PRO A 439 12.48 13.67 -7.38
N VAL A 440 12.94 14.73 -6.70
CA VAL A 440 12.32 16.06 -6.72
C VAL A 440 13.13 16.99 -7.62
N SER A 441 12.57 17.39 -8.76
CA SER A 441 13.07 18.54 -9.52
C SER A 441 12.25 19.77 -9.14
N ARG A 442 12.90 20.80 -8.59
CA ARG A 442 12.23 22.08 -8.33
C ARG A 442 11.89 22.69 -9.70
N SER A 443 10.61 22.75 -10.07
CA SER A 443 10.20 23.59 -11.20
C SER A 443 10.48 25.05 -10.81
N ILE A 444 11.41 25.70 -11.49
CA ILE A 444 11.59 27.15 -11.34
C ILE A 444 10.26 27.79 -11.74
N THR A 445 9.61 28.49 -10.80
CA THR A 445 8.35 29.18 -11.09
C THR A 445 8.53 30.15 -12.25
N ILE A 446 7.60 30.18 -13.20
CA ILE A 446 7.60 31.10 -14.35
C ILE A 446 7.86 32.55 -13.90
N ASN A 447 7.35 32.96 -12.75
CA ASN A 447 7.61 34.30 -12.18
C ASN A 447 9.10 34.56 -11.87
N LEU A 448 9.86 33.55 -11.45
CA LEU A 448 11.29 33.67 -11.22
C LEU A 448 12.06 33.80 -12.55
N LEU A 449 11.62 33.05 -13.58
CA LEU A 449 12.16 33.16 -14.94
C LEU A 449 11.86 34.53 -15.55
N ILE A 450 10.63 35.04 -15.38
CA ILE A 450 10.23 36.39 -15.81
C ILE A 450 11.06 37.44 -15.07
N SER A 451 11.21 37.33 -13.74
CA SER A 451 12.05 38.25 -12.96
C SER A 451 13.52 38.22 -13.38
N LEU A 452 14.07 37.04 -13.68
CA LEU A 452 15.42 36.89 -14.25
C LEU A 452 15.53 37.54 -15.63
N LEU A 453 14.52 37.35 -16.50
CA LEU A 453 14.47 37.98 -17.82
C LEU A 453 14.43 39.51 -17.72
N ILE A 454 13.61 40.04 -16.81
CA ILE A 454 13.52 41.48 -16.53
C ILE A 454 14.90 41.99 -16.06
N LEU A 455 15.54 41.29 -15.12
CA LEU A 455 16.87 41.67 -14.63
C LEU A 455 17.93 41.68 -15.74
N VAL A 456 17.93 40.68 -16.62
CA VAL A 456 18.83 40.62 -17.77
C VAL A 456 18.55 41.76 -18.75
N THR A 457 17.29 42.08 -19.04
CA THR A 457 16.96 43.22 -19.90
C THR A 457 17.42 44.55 -19.32
N TRP A 458 17.30 44.75 -18.00
CA TRP A 458 17.82 45.95 -17.32
C TRP A 458 19.34 46.03 -17.36
N MET A 459 20.04 44.91 -17.19
CA MET A 459 21.50 44.84 -17.32
C MET A 459 21.97 45.23 -18.72
N ILE A 460 21.29 44.73 -19.76
CA ILE A 460 21.60 45.08 -21.16
C ILE A 460 21.34 46.56 -21.42
N ALA A 461 20.20 47.10 -20.96
CA ALA A 461 19.89 48.53 -21.09
C ALA A 461 20.95 49.40 -20.39
N LEU A 462 21.38 49.01 -19.19
CA LEU A 462 22.44 49.69 -18.45
C LEU A 462 23.76 49.69 -19.22
N ILE A 463 24.17 48.54 -19.77
CA ILE A 463 25.39 48.41 -20.58
C ILE A 463 25.32 49.32 -21.80
N ILE A 464 24.22 49.29 -22.56
CA ILE A 464 24.03 50.15 -23.75
C ILE A 464 24.12 51.63 -23.35
N THR A 465 23.49 52.02 -22.24
CA THR A 465 23.51 53.41 -21.75
C THR A 465 24.92 53.83 -21.34
N LEU A 466 25.66 52.96 -20.63
CA LEU A 466 27.04 53.21 -20.25
C LEU A 466 27.95 53.32 -21.48
N SER A 467 27.79 52.43 -22.46
CA SER A 467 28.54 52.48 -23.73
C SER A 467 28.24 53.78 -24.49
N PHE A 468 26.99 54.24 -24.50
CA PHE A 468 26.61 55.51 -25.12
C PHE A 468 27.20 56.72 -24.40
N LEU A 469 27.22 56.70 -23.05
CA LEU A 469 27.85 57.75 -22.24
C LEU A 469 29.38 57.78 -22.39
N LEU A 470 30.02 56.61 -22.50
CA LEU A 470 31.45 56.49 -22.78
C LEU A 470 31.79 56.98 -24.19
N ALA A 471 30.99 56.63 -25.20
CA ALA A 471 31.14 57.13 -26.57
C ALA A 471 31.00 58.67 -26.63
N ARG A 472 30.11 59.25 -25.82
CA ARG A 472 29.99 60.72 -25.69
C ARG A 472 31.20 61.38 -25.04
N LYS A 473 31.90 60.72 -24.10
CA LYS A 473 33.12 61.26 -23.49
C LYS A 473 34.33 61.25 -24.43
N VAL A 474 34.32 60.45 -25.50
CA VAL A 474 35.45 60.32 -26.45
C VAL A 474 35.42 61.37 -27.58
N LYS A 475 34.31 62.08 -27.79
CA LYS A 475 34.25 63.20 -28.77
C LYS A 475 34.59 64.54 -28.10
N LYS A 476 35.87 64.75 -27.81
CA LYS A 476 36.43 66.10 -27.57
C LYS A 476 36.97 66.56 -28.93
N GLU A 477 36.33 67.55 -29.53
CA GLU A 477 36.72 68.11 -30.83
C GLU A 477 38.10 68.78 -30.71
N GLU A 478 39.15 68.07 -31.09
CA GLU A 478 40.47 68.65 -31.35
C GLU A 478 40.51 69.08 -32.81
N GLY A 479 40.28 70.36 -33.06
CA GLY A 479 40.52 70.99 -34.34
C GLY A 479 40.77 72.48 -34.17
N THR A 480 41.54 73.05 -35.08
CA THR A 480 41.93 74.45 -35.06
C THR A 480 40.81 75.27 -35.72
N LYS A 481 40.36 76.36 -35.11
CA LYS A 481 39.37 77.23 -35.76
C LYS A 481 40.01 78.01 -36.90
N CYS A 482 39.38 78.00 -38.07
CA CYS A 482 39.73 78.87 -39.18
C CYS A 482 39.52 80.34 -38.76
N PRO A 483 40.52 81.22 -38.85
CA PRO A 483 40.40 82.62 -38.44
C PRO A 483 39.48 83.45 -39.33
N TYR A 484 39.19 82.99 -40.55
CA TYR A 484 38.38 83.73 -41.51
C TYR A 484 36.88 83.42 -41.44
N CYS A 485 36.50 82.17 -41.17
CA CYS A 485 35.11 81.74 -41.18
C CYS A 485 34.66 81.04 -39.89
N GLY A 486 35.56 80.81 -38.93
CA GLY A 486 35.24 80.27 -37.61
C GLY A 486 34.98 78.75 -37.55
N VAL A 487 35.00 78.04 -38.69
CA VAL A 487 34.81 76.59 -38.74
C VAL A 487 36.03 75.86 -38.16
N ILE A 488 35.79 74.81 -37.37
CA ILE A 488 36.82 73.94 -36.84
C ILE A 488 37.33 73.06 -37.99
N VAL A 489 38.63 73.15 -38.27
CA VAL A 489 39.31 72.40 -39.33
C VAL A 489 40.39 71.52 -38.72
N ASP A 490 40.75 70.46 -39.44
CA ASP A 490 41.83 69.56 -39.01
C ASP A 490 43.15 70.35 -38.90
N PRO A 491 43.93 70.20 -37.80
CA PRO A 491 45.17 70.95 -37.58
C PRO A 491 46.22 70.83 -38.68
N ILE A 492 46.15 69.80 -39.53
CA ILE A 492 47.11 69.56 -40.62
C ILE A 492 46.65 70.20 -41.95
N SER A 493 45.45 70.76 -41.99
CA SER A 493 44.90 71.40 -43.20
C SER A 493 45.64 72.69 -43.54
N THR A 494 46.19 72.79 -44.74
CA THR A 494 46.79 74.02 -45.28
C THR A 494 45.76 75.00 -45.83
N PHE A 495 44.55 74.52 -46.16
CA PHE A 495 43.45 75.34 -46.67
C PHE A 495 42.16 75.04 -45.91
N CYS A 496 41.33 76.04 -45.68
CA CYS A 496 40.00 75.84 -45.12
C CYS A 496 39.06 75.28 -46.20
N PRO A 497 38.46 74.09 -46.03
CA PRO A 497 37.60 73.48 -47.04
C PRO A 497 36.28 74.23 -47.26
N PHE A 498 35.89 75.13 -46.34
CA PHE A 498 34.65 75.91 -46.45
C PHE A 498 34.85 77.27 -47.12
N CYS A 499 35.94 77.97 -46.84
CA CYS A 499 36.18 79.31 -47.42
C CYS A 499 37.29 79.34 -48.47
N GLY A 500 38.00 78.24 -48.68
CA GLY A 500 39.06 78.10 -49.68
C GLY A 500 40.36 78.85 -49.37
N ARG A 501 40.47 79.51 -48.21
CA ARG A 501 41.64 80.32 -47.85
C ARG A 501 42.73 79.48 -47.19
N GLU A 502 43.97 79.85 -47.48
CA GLU A 502 45.17 79.25 -46.90
C GLU A 502 45.29 79.61 -45.41
N LEU A 503 45.73 78.66 -44.59
CA LEU A 503 45.81 78.77 -43.13
C LEU A 503 47.23 79.09 -42.62
N THR A 504 48.18 79.28 -43.54
CA THR A 504 49.60 79.51 -43.25
C THR A 504 49.97 80.99 -43.12
N ALA A 505 50.82 81.29 -42.11
CA ALA A 505 51.60 82.52 -41.88
C ALA A 505 50.99 83.66 -41.03
N ILE A 506 51.13 83.55 -39.69
CA ILE A 506 51.66 84.64 -38.85
C ILE A 506 52.64 84.02 -37.85
N ARG A 507 53.93 83.95 -38.23
CA ARG A 507 55.06 83.88 -37.31
C ARG A 507 55.70 85.27 -37.29
N GLU A 508 55.96 85.74 -36.08
CA GLU A 508 56.90 86.82 -35.69
C GLU A 508 56.54 88.28 -35.99
N GLY A 509 56.43 89.04 -34.88
CA GLY A 509 57.05 90.36 -34.76
C GLY A 509 56.17 91.57 -35.05
N GLU A 510 55.60 92.19 -34.00
CA GLU A 510 55.72 93.63 -33.71
C GLU A 510 54.83 94.03 -32.51
N ARG A 511 55.47 94.41 -31.40
CA ARG A 511 54.89 95.22 -30.31
C ARG A 511 55.92 96.26 -29.91
N VAL A 512 55.65 97.53 -30.18
CA VAL A 512 56.17 98.68 -29.43
C VAL A 512 55.14 99.81 -29.52
N GLY A 513 54.84 100.49 -28.40
CA GLY A 513 54.43 101.90 -28.44
C GLY A 513 53.13 102.29 -27.72
N GLU A 514 53.18 102.29 -26.39
CA GLU A 514 52.52 103.19 -25.42
C GLU A 514 52.06 104.60 -25.91
N ILE A 515 50.85 105.07 -25.52
CA ILE A 515 50.53 106.17 -24.52
C ILE A 515 49.86 107.40 -25.22
N PRO A 516 48.93 108.21 -24.63
CA PRO A 516 47.85 107.96 -23.65
C PRO A 516 46.55 108.85 -23.88
N ASP A 517 45.60 108.71 -22.93
CA ASP A 517 44.74 109.75 -22.30
C ASP A 517 43.83 110.72 -23.10
N GLY A 518 42.62 110.93 -22.55
CA GLY A 518 41.98 112.25 -22.59
C GLY A 518 40.50 112.34 -23.00
N ARG A 519 39.61 112.32 -21.99
CA ARG A 519 38.30 113.05 -21.85
C ARG A 519 37.19 112.82 -22.90
N LYS A 520 35.98 112.39 -22.51
CA LYS A 520 34.89 113.02 -21.71
C LYS A 520 34.08 114.09 -22.45
N GLU A 521 32.75 113.85 -22.44
CA GLU A 521 31.63 114.81 -22.45
C GLU A 521 31.35 115.45 -23.83
N THR A 522 30.14 115.63 -24.35
CA THR A 522 28.75 115.62 -23.83
C THR A 522 27.77 115.75 -25.02
N GLU A 523 26.52 115.31 -24.82
CA GLU A 523 25.26 115.85 -25.40
C GLU A 523 25.04 115.82 -26.92
N GLU A 524 24.20 114.87 -27.39
CA GLU A 524 22.77 115.07 -27.68
C GLU A 524 22.02 113.73 -27.76
#